data_AF-A0A7S3C672-F1
#
_entry.id   AF-A0A7S3C672-F1
#
_cell.length_a   1.000
_cell.length_b   1.000
_cell.length_c   1.000
_cell.angle_alpha   90.00
_cell.angle_beta   90.00
_cell.angle_gamma   90.00
#
_symmetry.space_group_name_H-M   'P 1'
#
loop_
_entity.id
_entity.type
_entity.pdbx_description
1 polymer ?
#
loop_
_entity_poly.entity_id
_entity_poly.type
_entity_poly.pdbx_seq_one_letter_code
_entity_poly.pdbx_strand_id
1 'polypeptide(L)'
;DRPTDVLSFPNGEAPPGYHAVVLGDVVISAQTAMRQSEERGHDLQKELRILLVHGILHLLDYDHEVSAEAEAEMAREEARILSALGWAQGGGLIAEATERPAVRLVALDMDGTLLDSGVRVPGKNAAALEELKRRGVEVILATGKARPSALLACEKSGLSHLFSEKSPGIFLQGLLVHGKGGEVLDRSFLPPSVVREAFQYAEEENVACCGFLGDTNVTLRAHPRLTELHERYYEPESVVVSSVEEIVAQDVYKILFYGDDAGVIEGKVKPHWERNLPEGARLTRAIPEMLELVPDGTSKASGLKRLLREYGISAEEVLAVGDGDNDLEMVSLAGIGVAVDNATPSLKEVADHVVSSNDECGAAEAIWKFALRDQP
;
A
#
# COMPACT_ATOMS: atom_id res chain seq x y z
N ASP A 1 -11.58 13.54 12.98
CA ASP A 1 -11.56 12.46 13.99
C ASP A 1 -10.44 11.49 13.69
N ARG A 2 -9.28 11.68 14.34
CA ARG A 2 -8.23 10.66 14.36
C ARG A 2 -8.56 9.67 15.50
N PRO A 3 -8.20 8.38 15.39
CA PRO A 3 -8.20 7.51 16.57
C PRO A 3 -7.25 8.12 17.60
N THR A 4 -7.77 8.49 18.76
CA THR A 4 -7.01 9.14 19.82
C THR A 4 -6.78 8.16 20.97
N ASP A 5 -5.52 7.99 21.32
CA ASP A 5 -5.04 6.97 22.27
C ASP A 5 -5.39 7.34 23.72
N VAL A 6 -5.45 8.65 23.98
CA VAL A 6 -5.83 9.25 25.26
C VAL A 6 -6.61 10.56 25.04
N LEU A 7 -7.77 10.69 25.67
CA LEU A 7 -8.58 11.91 25.66
C LEU A 7 -8.51 12.61 27.01
N SER A 8 -8.52 13.94 26.99
CA SER A 8 -8.41 14.79 28.18
C SER A 8 -9.54 15.81 28.19
N PHE A 9 -10.35 15.78 29.25
CA PHE A 9 -11.53 16.64 29.40
C PHE A 9 -11.35 17.57 30.60
N PRO A 10 -10.93 18.84 30.40
CA PRO A 10 -10.68 19.76 31.50
C PRO A 10 -11.96 20.08 32.29
N ASN A 11 -11.87 20.14 33.62
CA ASN A 11 -12.94 20.57 34.50
C ASN A 11 -12.56 21.87 35.22
N GLY A 12 -13.47 22.84 35.24
CA GLY A 12 -13.19 24.19 35.78
C GLY A 12 -13.55 24.39 37.25
N GLU A 13 -14.25 23.45 37.90
CA GLU A 13 -14.81 23.66 39.23
C GLU A 13 -14.54 22.48 40.18
N ALA A 14 -14.05 22.80 41.38
CA ALA A 14 -13.92 21.81 42.45
C ALA A 14 -15.30 21.44 43.00
N PRO A 15 -15.61 20.16 43.23
CA PRO A 15 -16.86 19.74 43.86
C PRO A 15 -17.06 20.42 45.23
N PRO A 16 -18.30 20.80 45.60
CA PRO A 16 -18.55 21.41 46.91
C PRO A 16 -18.05 20.54 48.05
N GLY A 17 -17.12 21.06 48.86
CA GLY A 17 -16.55 20.38 50.03
C GLY A 17 -15.18 19.72 49.81
N TYR A 18 -14.59 19.79 48.61
CA TYR A 18 -13.23 19.32 48.33
C TYR A 18 -12.27 20.51 48.18
N HIS A 19 -11.10 20.43 48.86
CA HIS A 19 -10.01 21.41 48.74
C HIS A 19 -8.99 21.06 47.62
N ALA A 20 -9.36 20.16 46.70
CA ALA A 20 -8.51 19.75 45.60
C ALA A 20 -9.05 20.31 44.28
N VAL A 21 -8.15 20.87 43.47
CA VAL A 21 -8.43 21.24 42.07
C VAL A 21 -8.66 19.94 41.31
N VAL A 22 -9.82 19.82 40.64
CA VAL A 22 -10.08 18.73 39.70
C VAL A 22 -9.64 19.22 38.33
N LEU A 23 -8.53 18.68 37.81
CA LEU A 23 -8.01 19.07 36.50
C LEU A 23 -8.94 18.64 35.36
N GLY A 24 -9.58 17.48 35.49
CA GLY A 24 -10.38 16.88 34.41
C GLY A 24 -10.38 15.36 34.44
N ASP A 25 -10.93 14.77 33.39
CA ASP A 25 -10.91 13.33 33.13
C ASP A 25 -9.84 12.99 32.09
N VAL A 26 -9.13 11.88 32.29
CA VAL A 26 -8.24 11.27 31.30
C VAL A 26 -8.82 9.90 30.93
N VAL A 27 -9.14 9.69 29.67
CA VAL A 27 -9.72 8.44 29.15
C VAL A 27 -8.71 7.79 28.22
N ILE A 28 -8.25 6.59 28.57
CA ILE A 28 -7.26 5.83 27.78
C ILE A 28 -7.94 4.62 27.14
N SER A 29 -7.74 4.42 25.84
CA SER A 29 -8.20 3.22 25.14
C SER A 29 -7.31 2.03 25.48
N ALA A 30 -7.83 1.08 26.26
CA ALA A 30 -7.08 -0.10 26.68
C ALA A 30 -6.62 -0.98 25.51
N GLN A 31 -7.46 -1.16 24.49
CA GLN A 31 -7.10 -1.95 23.29
C GLN A 31 -5.99 -1.27 22.48
N THR A 32 -6.06 0.06 22.36
CA THR A 32 -5.02 0.84 21.67
C THR A 32 -3.70 0.77 22.43
N ALA A 33 -3.73 0.95 23.75
CA ALA A 33 -2.54 0.86 24.60
C ALA A 33 -1.90 -0.53 24.53
N MET A 34 -2.69 -1.61 24.47
CA MET A 34 -2.15 -2.97 24.28
C MET A 34 -1.40 -3.09 22.96
N ARG A 35 -2.03 -2.68 21.84
CA ARG A 35 -1.40 -2.72 20.52
C ARG A 35 -0.12 -1.88 20.47
N GLN A 36 -0.14 -0.65 21.00
CA GLN A 36 1.01 0.23 21.04
C GLN A 36 2.16 -0.33 21.89
N SER A 37 1.85 -0.96 23.02
CA SER A 37 2.88 -1.59 23.85
C SER A 37 3.60 -2.73 23.11
N GLU A 38 2.87 -3.51 22.30
CA GLU A 38 3.44 -4.55 21.44
C GLU A 38 4.29 -3.94 20.31
N GLU A 39 3.76 -2.93 19.61
CA GLU A 39 4.47 -2.21 18.53
C GLU A 39 5.80 -1.59 19.00
N ARG A 40 5.80 -1.00 20.20
CA ARG A 40 6.96 -0.31 20.78
C ARG A 40 7.86 -1.21 21.63
N GLY A 41 7.51 -2.49 21.76
CA GLY A 41 8.36 -3.49 22.42
C GLY A 41 8.48 -3.31 23.93
N HIS A 42 7.44 -2.84 24.61
CA HIS A 42 7.42 -2.73 26.07
C HIS A 42 6.10 -3.20 26.68
N ASP A 43 6.04 -3.28 28.01
CA ASP A 43 4.82 -3.76 28.67
C ASP A 43 3.68 -2.72 28.66
N LEU A 44 2.44 -3.24 28.74
CA LEU A 44 1.22 -2.44 28.81
C LEU A 44 1.24 -1.44 29.98
N GLN A 45 1.89 -1.79 31.10
CA GLN A 45 1.93 -0.92 32.26
C GLN A 45 2.75 0.34 31.97
N LYS A 46 3.83 0.22 31.20
CA LYS A 46 4.62 1.35 30.71
C LYS A 46 3.79 2.19 29.73
N GLU A 47 3.08 1.60 28.77
CA GLU A 47 2.24 2.36 27.82
C GLU A 47 1.16 3.16 28.55
N LEU A 48 0.46 2.54 29.50
CA LEU A 48 -0.57 3.23 30.31
C LEU A 48 0.01 4.40 31.13
N ARG A 49 1.24 4.27 31.63
CA ARG A 49 1.93 5.36 32.36
C ARG A 49 2.23 6.53 31.44
N ILE A 50 2.71 6.24 30.22
CA ILE A 50 3.02 7.23 29.21
C ILE A 50 1.76 7.99 28.80
N LEU A 51 0.69 7.27 28.43
CA LEU A 51 -0.59 7.84 28.04
C LEU A 51 -1.23 8.66 29.17
N LEU A 52 -1.12 8.20 30.43
CA LEU A 52 -1.62 8.95 31.58
C LEU A 52 -0.88 10.28 31.76
N VAL A 53 0.45 10.28 31.68
CA VAL A 53 1.24 11.52 31.81
C VAL A 53 0.92 12.48 30.66
N HIS A 54 0.83 11.97 29.43
CA HIS A 54 0.45 12.76 28.26
C HIS A 54 -0.92 13.42 28.43
N GLY A 55 -1.94 12.65 28.85
CA GLY A 55 -3.27 13.19 29.10
C GLY A 55 -3.32 14.22 30.24
N ILE A 56 -2.54 14.04 31.30
CA ILE A 56 -2.44 15.04 32.37
C ILE A 56 -1.82 16.35 31.86
N LEU A 57 -0.82 16.29 30.98
CA LEU A 57 -0.22 17.49 30.40
C LEU A 57 -1.21 18.26 29.54
N HIS A 58 -2.07 17.58 28.78
CA HIS A 58 -3.19 18.23 28.10
C HIS A 58 -4.18 18.90 29.06
N LEU A 59 -4.46 18.31 30.22
CA LEU A 59 -5.26 18.96 31.27
C LEU A 59 -4.58 20.17 31.93
N LEU A 60 -3.27 20.35 31.70
CA LEU A 60 -2.46 21.48 32.19
C LEU A 60 -2.16 22.49 31.08
N ASP A 61 -2.95 22.49 30.01
CA ASP A 61 -2.85 23.39 28.85
C ASP A 61 -1.58 23.22 28.00
N TYR A 62 -0.87 22.08 28.10
CA TYR A 62 0.15 21.72 27.10
C TYR A 62 -0.54 21.19 25.85
N ASP A 63 -0.13 21.69 24.68
CA ASP A 63 -0.66 21.25 23.41
C ASP A 63 0.46 21.11 22.37
N HIS A 64 0.84 19.86 22.10
CA HIS A 64 1.89 19.52 21.14
C HIS A 64 1.46 19.74 19.68
N GLU A 65 0.17 19.94 19.39
CA GLU A 65 -0.30 20.13 18.01
C GLU A 65 -0.13 21.57 17.51
N VAL A 66 0.19 22.52 18.40
CA VAL A 66 0.23 23.96 18.09
C VAL A 66 1.49 24.38 17.33
N SER A 67 2.65 23.80 17.65
CA SER A 67 3.93 24.12 17.01
C SER A 67 5.03 23.12 17.40
N ALA A 68 6.10 23.06 16.61
CA ALA A 68 7.29 22.27 16.96
C ALA A 68 7.95 22.69 18.29
N GLU A 69 7.83 23.96 18.68
CA GLU A 69 8.35 24.45 19.96
C GLU A 69 7.49 23.92 21.13
N ALA A 70 6.16 23.94 20.98
CA ALA A 70 5.22 23.40 21.95
C ALA A 70 5.33 21.88 22.07
N GLU A 71 5.52 21.16 20.95
CA GLU A 71 5.81 19.73 20.93
C GLU A 71 7.09 19.41 21.72
N ALA A 72 8.18 20.15 21.47
CA ALA A 72 9.43 19.96 22.17
C ALA A 72 9.33 20.30 23.66
N GLU A 73 8.50 21.27 24.04
CA GLU A 73 8.22 21.62 25.43
C GLU A 73 7.46 20.52 26.16
N MET A 74 6.36 20.05 25.57
CA MET A 74 5.56 18.96 26.13
C MET A 74 6.38 17.68 26.25
N ALA A 75 7.23 17.34 25.26
CA ALA A 75 8.12 16.19 25.32
C ALA A 75 9.11 16.25 26.49
N ARG A 76 9.66 17.44 26.79
CA ARG A 76 10.55 17.65 27.94
C ARG A 76 9.82 17.43 29.25
N GLU A 77 8.59 17.92 29.37
CA GLU A 77 7.79 17.77 30.58
C GLU A 77 7.32 16.34 30.79
N GLU A 78 6.94 15.61 29.73
CA GLU A 78 6.69 14.16 29.81
C GLU A 78 7.87 13.41 30.38
N ALA A 79 9.06 13.62 29.79
CA ALA A 79 10.29 12.95 30.22
C ALA A 79 10.62 13.30 31.68
N ARG A 80 10.43 14.58 32.08
CA ARG A 80 10.66 15.04 33.44
C ARG A 80 9.73 14.36 34.44
N ILE A 81 8.44 14.26 34.13
CA ILE A 81 7.42 13.64 35.01
C ILE A 81 7.67 12.12 35.11
N LEU A 82 7.87 11.44 33.98
CA LEU A 82 8.17 10.00 33.96
C LEU A 82 9.44 9.69 34.76
N SER A 83 10.47 10.52 34.65
CA SER A 83 11.70 10.39 35.44
C SER A 83 11.45 10.62 36.93
N ALA A 84 10.74 11.69 37.31
CA ALA A 84 10.43 11.99 38.70
C ALA A 84 9.60 10.91 39.40
N LEU A 85 8.75 10.21 38.65
CA LEU A 85 7.93 9.09 39.15
C LEU A 85 8.66 7.74 39.17
N GLY A 86 9.92 7.70 38.70
CA GLY A 86 10.69 6.45 38.58
C GLY A 86 10.18 5.52 37.47
N TRP A 87 9.46 6.07 36.49
CA TRP A 87 8.90 5.34 35.35
C TRP A 87 9.77 5.43 34.08
N ALA A 88 10.90 6.13 34.14
CA ALA A 88 11.80 6.37 33.01
C ALA A 88 12.61 5.13 32.58
N GLN A 89 11.95 4.16 31.95
CA GLN A 89 12.60 3.17 31.09
C GLN A 89 12.19 3.40 29.62
N GLY A 90 12.69 4.48 29.02
CA GLY A 90 12.31 4.95 27.67
C GLY A 90 12.01 6.46 27.64
N GLY A 91 11.60 6.96 26.47
CA GLY A 91 11.08 8.32 26.30
C GLY A 91 9.63 8.48 26.77
N GLY A 92 9.10 9.71 26.73
CA GLY A 92 7.65 9.98 26.81
C GLY A 92 6.93 9.65 25.50
N LEU A 93 5.61 9.85 25.44
CA LEU A 93 4.79 9.52 24.25
C LEU A 93 5.32 10.23 23.00
N ILE A 94 5.70 11.50 23.16
CA ILE A 94 6.24 12.31 22.05
C ILE A 94 7.63 11.81 21.65
N ALA A 95 8.48 11.47 22.61
CA ALA A 95 9.81 10.94 22.33
C ALA A 95 9.74 9.55 21.66
N GLU A 96 8.85 8.67 22.11
CA GLU A 96 8.66 7.34 21.52
C GLU A 96 8.00 7.42 20.13
N ALA A 97 7.15 8.43 19.87
CA ALA A 97 6.67 8.73 18.52
C ALA A 97 7.83 9.15 17.58
N THR A 98 8.85 9.83 18.10
CA THR A 98 10.05 10.19 17.31
C THR A 98 11.05 9.04 17.14
N GLU A 99 10.99 7.98 17.95
CA GLU A 99 11.86 6.80 17.86
C GLU A 99 11.47 5.80 16.75
N ARG A 100 10.33 5.99 16.06
CA ARG A 100 10.03 5.19 14.85
C ARG A 100 11.16 5.36 13.83
N PRO A 101 11.70 4.26 13.26
CA PRO A 101 12.78 4.33 12.29
C PRO A 101 12.39 5.22 11.10
N ALA A 102 13.36 5.93 10.54
CA ALA A 102 13.11 6.79 9.39
C ALA A 102 12.67 5.94 8.19
N VAL A 103 11.65 6.41 7.47
CA VAL A 103 11.20 5.73 6.24
C VAL A 103 12.31 5.82 5.20
N ARG A 104 12.77 4.66 4.73
CA ARG A 104 13.81 4.54 3.68
C ARG A 104 13.26 4.08 2.35
N LEU A 105 12.06 3.47 2.35
CA LEU A 105 11.38 3.02 1.15
C LEU A 105 9.89 3.33 1.22
N VAL A 106 9.34 3.86 0.13
CA VAL A 106 7.91 4.04 -0.08
C VAL A 106 7.45 3.11 -1.19
N ALA A 107 6.53 2.19 -0.87
CA ALA A 107 5.90 1.28 -1.82
C ALA A 107 4.49 1.79 -2.15
N LEU A 108 4.24 2.08 -3.42
CA LEU A 108 2.97 2.67 -3.88
C LEU A 108 2.27 1.74 -4.86
N ASP A 109 1.03 1.38 -4.56
CA ASP A 109 0.12 0.97 -5.62
C ASP A 109 -0.13 2.12 -6.63
N MET A 110 -0.57 1.76 -7.83
CA MET A 110 -0.84 2.70 -8.92
C MET A 110 -2.31 3.00 -9.10
N ASP A 111 -3.10 2.06 -9.64
CA ASP A 111 -4.48 2.31 -10.06
C ASP A 111 -5.38 2.45 -8.83
N GLY A 112 -5.98 3.63 -8.62
CA GLY A 112 -6.79 3.85 -7.42
C GLY A 112 -5.99 4.29 -6.20
N THR A 113 -4.66 4.43 -6.31
CA THR A 113 -3.78 4.91 -5.24
C THR A 113 -2.94 6.11 -5.67
N LEU A 114 -1.89 5.88 -6.47
CA LEU A 114 -1.02 6.95 -6.99
C LEU A 114 -1.68 7.67 -8.18
N LEU A 115 -2.44 6.95 -8.99
CA LEU A 115 -3.19 7.45 -10.13
C LEU A 115 -4.58 7.91 -9.70
N ASP A 116 -5.02 9.04 -10.24
CA ASP A 116 -6.41 9.48 -10.15
C ASP A 116 -7.34 8.62 -11.03
N SER A 117 -8.64 8.88 -10.94
CA SER A 117 -9.67 8.26 -11.78
C SER A 117 -9.47 8.51 -13.30
N GLY A 118 -8.65 9.50 -13.66
CA GLY A 118 -8.20 9.78 -15.02
C GLY A 118 -6.94 9.02 -15.47
N VAL A 119 -6.45 8.07 -14.66
CA VAL A 119 -5.25 7.25 -14.91
C VAL A 119 -4.01 8.12 -15.12
N ARG A 120 -3.89 9.20 -14.33
CA ARG A 120 -2.76 10.14 -14.33
C ARG A 120 -2.23 10.31 -12.92
N VAL A 121 -0.96 10.71 -12.78
CA VAL A 121 -0.42 11.11 -11.47
C VAL A 121 -0.76 12.59 -11.24
N PRO A 122 -1.59 12.93 -10.24
CA PRO A 122 -1.90 14.33 -9.93
C PRO A 122 -0.64 15.12 -9.53
N GLY A 123 -0.66 16.43 -9.78
CA GLY A 123 0.51 17.29 -9.51
C GLY A 123 1.00 17.26 -8.06
N LYS A 124 0.11 17.11 -7.08
CA LYS A 124 0.50 16.98 -5.66
C LYS A 124 1.22 15.65 -5.38
N ASN A 125 0.74 14.54 -5.95
CA ASN A 125 1.41 13.24 -5.86
C ASN A 125 2.80 13.33 -6.50
N ALA A 126 2.89 13.91 -7.72
CA ALA A 126 4.18 14.14 -8.38
C ALA A 126 5.16 14.94 -7.50
N ALA A 127 4.73 16.05 -6.91
CA ALA A 127 5.58 16.86 -6.04
C ALA A 127 6.08 16.10 -4.80
N ALA A 128 5.24 15.25 -4.20
CA ALA A 128 5.62 14.41 -3.07
C ALA A 128 6.70 13.37 -3.46
N LEU A 129 6.59 12.78 -4.65
CA LEU A 129 7.57 11.83 -5.18
C LEU A 129 8.93 12.49 -5.47
N GLU A 130 8.92 13.70 -6.02
CA GLU A 130 10.16 14.48 -6.21
C GLU A 130 10.86 14.76 -4.89
N GLU A 131 10.09 15.11 -3.86
CA GLU A 131 10.62 15.41 -2.55
C GLU A 131 11.24 14.18 -1.88
N LEU A 132 10.59 13.02 -1.98
CA LEU A 132 11.16 11.74 -1.52
C LEU A 132 12.51 11.47 -2.19
N LYS A 133 12.58 11.62 -3.51
CA LYS A 133 13.84 11.45 -4.26
C LYS A 133 14.89 12.45 -3.81
N ARG A 134 14.52 13.71 -3.57
CA ARG A 134 15.43 14.76 -3.07
C ARG A 134 16.01 14.40 -1.69
N ARG A 135 15.22 13.76 -0.83
CA ARG A 135 15.67 13.27 0.50
C ARG A 135 16.35 11.90 0.45
N GLY A 136 16.49 11.28 -0.72
CA GLY A 136 17.13 9.98 -0.88
C GLY A 136 16.30 8.81 -0.35
N VAL A 137 14.98 8.99 -0.21
CA VAL A 137 14.05 7.90 0.10
C VAL A 137 13.75 7.15 -1.19
N GLU A 138 13.91 5.82 -1.17
CA GLU A 138 13.62 4.97 -2.32
C GLU A 138 12.12 4.92 -2.57
N VAL A 139 11.70 4.99 -3.82
CA VAL A 139 10.28 4.86 -4.19
C VAL A 139 10.12 3.73 -5.19
N ILE A 140 9.25 2.79 -4.88
CA ILE A 140 8.92 1.69 -5.78
C ILE A 140 7.44 1.70 -6.15
N LEU A 141 7.14 1.34 -7.39
CA LEU A 141 5.78 1.06 -7.84
C LEU A 141 5.47 -0.41 -7.57
N ALA A 142 4.29 -0.69 -7.03
CA ALA A 142 3.79 -2.03 -6.73
C ALA A 142 2.40 -2.24 -7.35
N THR A 143 2.35 -2.76 -8.58
CA THR A 143 1.15 -2.70 -9.42
C THR A 143 0.80 -4.04 -10.08
N GLY A 144 -0.48 -4.19 -10.45
CA GLY A 144 -0.96 -5.26 -11.33
C GLY A 144 -0.61 -5.08 -12.80
N LYS A 145 -0.20 -3.87 -13.20
CA LYS A 145 0.19 -3.53 -14.57
C LYS A 145 1.49 -4.21 -15.01
N ALA A 146 1.66 -4.36 -16.32
CA ALA A 146 2.98 -4.58 -16.89
C ALA A 146 3.88 -3.35 -16.69
N ARG A 147 5.19 -3.58 -16.67
CA ARG A 147 6.17 -2.52 -16.43
C ARG A 147 6.11 -1.38 -17.45
N PRO A 148 6.00 -1.62 -18.78
CA PRO A 148 5.90 -0.54 -19.74
C PRO A 148 4.65 0.33 -19.52
N SER A 149 3.54 -0.28 -19.13
CA SER A 149 2.26 0.38 -18.83
C SER A 149 2.40 1.33 -17.64
N ALA A 150 3.03 0.86 -16.57
CA ALA A 150 3.34 1.66 -15.39
C ALA A 150 4.25 2.84 -15.72
N LEU A 151 5.33 2.59 -16.46
CA LEU A 151 6.28 3.63 -16.88
C LEU A 151 5.62 4.66 -17.80
N LEU A 152 4.77 4.24 -18.74
CA LEU A 152 4.05 5.14 -19.64
C LEU A 152 3.06 6.05 -18.88
N ALA A 153 2.38 5.54 -17.85
CA ALA A 153 1.52 6.36 -17.00
C ALA A 153 2.31 7.46 -16.25
N CYS A 154 3.51 7.12 -15.75
CA CYS A 154 4.43 8.08 -15.15
C CYS A 154 4.97 9.08 -16.18
N GLU A 155 5.37 8.62 -17.37
CA GLU A 155 5.87 9.47 -18.47
C GLU A 155 4.82 10.51 -18.89
N LYS A 156 3.57 10.09 -19.10
CA LYS A 156 2.45 11.00 -19.42
C LYS A 156 2.18 12.05 -18.34
N SER A 157 2.68 11.82 -17.13
CA SER A 157 2.59 12.74 -15.99
C SER A 157 3.89 13.52 -15.75
N GLY A 158 4.89 13.41 -16.64
CA GLY A 158 6.16 14.13 -16.55
C GLY A 158 7.17 13.53 -15.55
N LEU A 159 7.01 12.26 -15.17
CA LEU A 159 7.83 11.59 -14.15
C LEU A 159 8.81 10.56 -14.71
N SER A 160 9.15 10.64 -16.01
CA SER A 160 10.08 9.71 -16.67
C SER A 160 11.51 9.76 -16.13
N HIS A 161 11.90 10.84 -15.43
CA HIS A 161 13.17 10.95 -14.72
C HIS A 161 13.13 10.31 -13.32
N LEU A 162 11.94 10.03 -12.77
CA LEU A 162 11.77 9.27 -11.52
C LEU A 162 11.69 7.77 -11.80
N PHE A 163 10.88 7.39 -12.78
CA PHE A 163 10.59 5.99 -13.11
C PHE A 163 11.05 5.66 -14.53
N SER A 164 11.91 4.64 -14.65
CA SER A 164 12.46 4.15 -15.90
C SER A 164 12.68 2.64 -15.86
N GLU A 165 13.15 2.06 -16.96
CA GLU A 165 13.59 0.65 -17.01
C GLU A 165 14.75 0.31 -16.07
N LYS A 166 15.36 1.31 -15.42
CA LYS A 166 16.38 1.09 -14.38
C LYS A 166 15.84 1.21 -12.96
N SER A 167 14.61 1.70 -12.81
CA SER A 167 13.97 1.85 -11.51
C SER A 167 13.50 0.49 -11.00
N PRO A 168 13.66 0.22 -9.70
CA PRO A 168 13.08 -0.96 -9.08
C PRO A 168 11.55 -0.88 -9.07
N GLY A 169 10.91 -2.03 -8.93
CA GLY A 169 9.46 -2.11 -8.89
C GLY A 169 8.93 -3.54 -8.86
N ILE A 170 7.66 -3.65 -8.53
CA ILE A 170 6.91 -4.88 -8.38
C ILE A 170 5.77 -4.80 -9.40
N PHE A 171 5.80 -5.64 -10.43
CA PHE A 171 4.89 -5.58 -11.56
C PHE A 171 4.08 -6.87 -11.66
N LEU A 172 2.98 -6.82 -12.42
CA LEU A 172 2.11 -7.96 -12.65
C LEU A 172 1.66 -8.62 -11.34
N GLN A 173 1.30 -7.83 -10.32
CA GLN A 173 0.91 -8.30 -8.97
C GLN A 173 2.01 -9.05 -8.21
N GLY A 174 3.27 -8.72 -8.47
CA GLY A 174 4.44 -9.33 -7.82
C GLY A 174 5.05 -10.49 -8.58
N LEU A 175 4.48 -10.86 -9.73
CA LEU A 175 5.00 -11.93 -10.58
C LEU A 175 6.32 -11.57 -11.26
N LEU A 176 6.64 -10.28 -11.35
CA LEU A 176 7.91 -9.79 -11.87
C LEU A 176 8.45 -8.68 -10.96
N VAL A 177 9.63 -8.91 -10.37
CA VAL A 177 10.25 -7.98 -9.43
C VAL A 177 11.57 -7.50 -10.00
N HIS A 178 11.73 -6.18 -10.14
CA HIS A 178 12.97 -5.55 -10.59
C HIS A 178 13.68 -4.83 -9.44
N GLY A 179 15.00 -5.01 -9.37
CA GLY A 179 15.92 -4.34 -8.46
C GLY A 179 16.53 -3.06 -9.05
N LYS A 180 17.62 -2.58 -8.44
CA LYS A 180 18.26 -1.33 -8.87
C LYS A 180 18.94 -1.56 -10.22
N GLY A 181 18.90 -0.56 -11.09
CA GLY A 181 19.47 -0.71 -12.42
C GLY A 181 18.65 -1.60 -13.37
N GLY A 182 17.46 -2.06 -12.95
CA GLY A 182 16.53 -2.81 -13.79
C GLY A 182 16.74 -4.32 -13.81
N GLU A 183 17.61 -4.84 -12.95
CA GLU A 183 17.85 -6.28 -12.80
C GLU A 183 16.58 -7.04 -12.38
N VAL A 184 16.36 -8.24 -12.91
CA VAL A 184 15.22 -9.09 -12.50
C VAL A 184 15.63 -9.87 -11.25
N LEU A 185 14.95 -9.60 -10.13
CA LEU A 185 15.20 -10.24 -8.84
C LEU A 185 14.33 -11.48 -8.59
N ASP A 186 13.13 -11.49 -9.16
CA ASP A 186 12.19 -12.61 -9.06
C ASP A 186 11.23 -12.64 -10.26
N ARG A 187 10.77 -13.85 -10.60
CA ARG A 187 9.83 -14.11 -11.70
C ARG A 187 9.00 -15.36 -11.43
N SER A 188 7.71 -15.28 -11.69
CA SER A 188 6.77 -16.39 -11.54
C SER A 188 5.91 -16.55 -12.78
N PHE A 189 5.77 -17.79 -13.25
CA PHE A 189 5.07 -18.12 -14.49
C PHE A 189 3.95 -19.11 -14.24
N LEU A 190 2.90 -19.03 -15.05
CA LEU A 190 1.86 -20.04 -15.10
C LEU A 190 2.39 -21.37 -15.63
N PRO A 191 1.89 -22.51 -15.13
CA PRO A 191 2.17 -23.80 -15.72
C PRO A 191 1.75 -23.85 -17.20
N PRO A 192 2.57 -24.43 -18.10
CA PRO A 192 2.24 -24.60 -19.52
C PRO A 192 0.89 -25.29 -19.79
N SER A 193 0.41 -26.13 -18.87
CA SER A 193 -0.91 -26.77 -18.93
C SER A 193 -2.04 -25.75 -18.74
N VAL A 194 -1.94 -24.89 -17.73
CA VAL A 194 -2.91 -23.82 -17.46
C VAL A 194 -2.97 -22.85 -18.64
N VAL A 195 -1.81 -22.47 -19.18
CA VAL A 195 -1.74 -21.59 -20.36
C VAL A 195 -2.50 -22.20 -21.54
N ARG A 196 -2.23 -23.48 -21.84
CA ARG A 196 -2.91 -24.17 -22.95
C ARG A 196 -4.42 -24.21 -22.77
N GLU A 197 -4.88 -24.63 -21.60
CA GLU A 197 -6.30 -24.77 -21.30
C GLU A 197 -7.02 -23.41 -21.35
N ALA A 198 -6.37 -22.35 -20.86
CA ALA A 198 -6.92 -21.00 -20.86
C ALA A 198 -7.14 -20.44 -22.27
N PHE A 199 -6.17 -20.63 -23.17
CA PHE A 199 -6.31 -20.17 -24.54
C PHE A 199 -7.28 -21.03 -25.36
N GLN A 200 -7.31 -22.35 -25.15
CA GLN A 200 -8.30 -23.23 -25.77
C GLN A 200 -9.73 -22.88 -25.33
N TYR A 201 -9.94 -22.68 -24.03
CA TYR A 201 -11.20 -22.23 -23.47
C TYR A 201 -11.66 -20.90 -24.08
N ALA A 202 -10.75 -19.92 -24.20
CA ALA A 202 -11.07 -18.61 -24.77
C ALA A 202 -11.55 -18.68 -26.22
N GLU A 203 -10.94 -19.55 -27.04
CA GLU A 203 -11.36 -19.78 -28.43
C GLU A 203 -12.72 -20.47 -28.50
N GLU A 204 -12.89 -21.57 -27.75
CA GLU A 204 -14.14 -22.35 -27.71
C GLU A 204 -15.33 -21.49 -27.26
N GLU A 205 -15.11 -20.66 -26.24
CA GLU A 205 -16.16 -19.86 -25.63
C GLU A 205 -16.28 -18.45 -26.20
N ASN A 206 -15.46 -18.12 -27.20
CA ASN A 206 -15.41 -16.84 -27.89
C ASN A 206 -15.24 -15.64 -26.92
N VAL A 207 -14.34 -15.76 -25.94
CA VAL A 207 -14.03 -14.69 -24.97
C VAL A 207 -12.68 -14.04 -25.35
N ALA A 208 -12.52 -12.74 -25.09
CA ALA A 208 -11.23 -12.08 -25.29
C ALA A 208 -10.23 -12.59 -24.25
N CYS A 209 -9.05 -12.98 -24.69
CA CYS A 209 -8.02 -13.55 -23.82
C CYS A 209 -6.64 -13.14 -24.29
N CYS A 210 -5.78 -12.80 -23.34
CA CYS A 210 -4.39 -12.44 -23.62
C CYS A 210 -3.44 -12.91 -22.52
N GLY A 211 -2.19 -13.19 -22.90
CA GLY A 211 -1.12 -13.65 -22.03
C GLY A 211 -0.04 -12.59 -21.90
N PHE A 212 0.36 -12.30 -20.66
CA PHE A 212 1.43 -11.35 -20.37
C PHE A 212 2.78 -12.07 -20.32
N LEU A 213 3.74 -11.57 -21.09
CA LEU A 213 5.09 -12.14 -21.24
C LEU A 213 6.16 -11.25 -20.59
N GLY A 214 5.77 -10.50 -19.56
CA GLY A 214 6.57 -9.44 -18.95
C GLY A 214 6.20 -8.10 -19.56
N ASP A 215 7.05 -7.59 -20.46
CA ASP A 215 6.88 -6.27 -21.09
C ASP A 215 6.03 -6.31 -22.37
N THR A 216 5.65 -7.50 -22.83
CA THR A 216 4.81 -7.70 -24.02
C THR A 216 3.58 -8.54 -23.69
N ASN A 217 2.63 -8.56 -24.63
CA ASN A 217 1.37 -9.25 -24.49
C ASN A 217 1.07 -10.02 -25.79
N VAL A 218 0.49 -11.22 -25.67
CA VAL A 218 0.12 -12.08 -26.81
C VAL A 218 -1.33 -12.54 -26.75
N THR A 219 -1.91 -12.78 -27.92
CA THR A 219 -3.25 -13.35 -28.07
C THR A 219 -3.34 -14.21 -29.33
N LEU A 220 -4.36 -15.07 -29.43
CA LEU A 220 -4.61 -15.86 -30.63
C LEU A 220 -5.39 -15.09 -31.70
N ARG A 221 -6.06 -13.99 -31.32
CA ARG A 221 -6.86 -13.19 -32.23
C ARG A 221 -7.01 -11.76 -31.73
N ALA A 222 -7.02 -10.82 -32.66
CA ALA A 222 -7.36 -9.44 -32.34
C ALA A 222 -8.79 -9.36 -31.78
N HIS A 223 -9.00 -8.53 -30.77
CA HIS A 223 -10.31 -8.33 -30.15
C HIS A 223 -10.44 -6.88 -29.65
N PRO A 224 -11.60 -6.20 -29.85
CA PRO A 224 -11.78 -4.81 -29.41
C PRO A 224 -11.50 -4.57 -27.92
N ARG A 225 -11.86 -5.54 -27.07
CA ARG A 225 -11.54 -5.49 -25.62
C ARG A 225 -10.03 -5.49 -25.32
N LEU A 226 -9.22 -6.16 -26.13
CA LEU A 226 -7.75 -6.12 -25.97
C LEU A 226 -7.17 -4.81 -26.48
N THR A 227 -7.77 -4.20 -27.51
CA THR A 227 -7.46 -2.83 -27.92
C THR A 227 -7.81 -1.82 -26.81
N GLU A 228 -8.99 -1.95 -26.18
CA GLU A 228 -9.38 -1.13 -25.03
C GLU A 228 -8.38 -1.27 -23.87
N LEU A 229 -7.92 -2.50 -23.59
CA LEU A 229 -6.90 -2.75 -22.56
C LEU A 229 -5.63 -1.94 -22.81
N HIS A 230 -5.17 -1.87 -24.07
CA HIS A 230 -4.03 -1.06 -24.47
C HIS A 230 -4.31 0.45 -24.37
N GLU A 231 -5.42 0.93 -24.95
CA GLU A 231 -5.69 2.37 -25.07
C GLU A 231 -6.02 3.03 -23.73
N ARG A 232 -6.77 2.33 -22.87
CA ARG A 232 -7.27 2.86 -21.59
C ARG A 232 -6.31 2.62 -20.43
N TYR A 233 -5.75 1.41 -20.34
CA TYR A 233 -4.92 1.00 -19.20
C TYR A 233 -3.42 1.00 -19.51
N TYR A 234 -3.06 1.35 -20.75
CA TYR A 234 -1.68 1.42 -21.25
C TYR A 234 -0.97 0.09 -21.28
N GLU A 235 -1.70 -1.04 -21.20
CA GLU A 235 -1.07 -2.35 -21.30
C GLU A 235 -0.44 -2.57 -22.68
N PRO A 236 0.59 -3.43 -22.80
CA PRO A 236 1.23 -3.68 -24.08
C PRO A 236 0.20 -4.16 -25.11
N GLU A 237 0.30 -3.66 -26.34
CA GLU A 237 -0.55 -4.11 -27.43
C GLU A 237 -0.40 -5.63 -27.62
N SER A 238 -1.52 -6.35 -27.62
CA SER A 238 -1.51 -7.80 -27.78
C SER A 238 -1.09 -8.18 -29.19
N VAL A 239 0.03 -8.88 -29.30
CA VAL A 239 0.52 -9.43 -30.57
C VAL A 239 -0.24 -10.72 -30.88
N VAL A 240 -0.79 -10.80 -32.10
CA VAL A 240 -1.49 -12.00 -32.57
C VAL A 240 -0.48 -13.07 -33.00
N VAL A 241 -0.60 -14.26 -32.42
CA VAL A 241 0.22 -15.44 -32.75
C VAL A 241 -0.64 -16.55 -33.38
N SER A 242 0.00 -17.53 -34.00
CA SER A 242 -0.71 -18.46 -34.90
C SER A 242 -1.28 -19.70 -34.22
N SER A 243 -0.82 -20.03 -33.00
CA SER A 243 -1.26 -21.22 -32.29
C SER A 243 -1.09 -21.12 -30.78
N VAL A 244 -1.83 -21.94 -30.04
CA VAL A 244 -1.68 -22.10 -28.58
C VAL A 244 -0.26 -22.56 -28.25
N GLU A 245 0.34 -23.41 -29.07
CA GLU A 245 1.70 -23.93 -28.87
C GLU A 245 2.77 -22.83 -28.91
N GLU A 246 2.61 -21.81 -29.74
CA GLU A 246 3.51 -20.65 -29.76
C GLU A 246 3.44 -19.85 -28.45
N ILE A 247 2.28 -19.78 -27.81
CA ILE A 247 2.11 -19.12 -26.52
C ILE A 247 2.69 -19.99 -25.39
N VAL A 248 2.38 -21.28 -25.39
CA VAL A 248 2.82 -22.23 -24.36
C VAL A 248 4.35 -22.41 -24.35
N ALA A 249 5.02 -22.16 -25.48
CA ALA A 249 6.49 -22.16 -25.56
C ALA A 249 7.15 -20.93 -24.92
N GLN A 250 6.36 -19.95 -24.43
CA GLN A 250 6.85 -18.71 -23.83
C GLN A 250 6.64 -18.69 -22.31
N ASP A 251 7.39 -17.82 -21.66
CA ASP A 251 7.30 -17.54 -20.23
C ASP A 251 6.07 -16.64 -19.95
N VAL A 252 4.89 -17.27 -19.75
CA VAL A 252 3.64 -16.55 -19.48
C VAL A 252 3.49 -16.27 -17.98
N TYR A 253 3.52 -14.99 -17.60
CA TYR A 253 3.36 -14.56 -16.20
C TYR A 253 1.92 -14.67 -15.74
N LYS A 254 0.99 -14.10 -16.50
CA LYS A 254 -0.45 -14.14 -16.21
C LYS A 254 -1.28 -14.22 -17.47
N ILE A 255 -2.52 -14.69 -17.34
CA ILE A 255 -3.53 -14.66 -18.39
C ILE A 255 -4.70 -13.79 -17.93
N LEU A 256 -5.23 -12.98 -18.83
CA LEU A 256 -6.40 -12.13 -18.58
C LEU A 256 -7.50 -12.49 -19.56
N PHE A 257 -8.67 -12.81 -19.02
CA PHE A 257 -9.93 -12.85 -19.76
C PHE A 257 -10.65 -11.52 -19.63
N TYR A 258 -11.13 -10.98 -20.75
CA TYR A 258 -11.88 -9.73 -20.78
C TYR A 258 -13.26 -9.98 -21.40
N GLY A 259 -14.29 -9.94 -20.55
CA GLY A 259 -15.67 -10.07 -20.97
C GLY A 259 -16.18 -8.82 -21.70
N ASP A 260 -17.17 -9.01 -22.56
CA ASP A 260 -17.90 -7.87 -23.15
C ASP A 260 -18.73 -7.12 -22.10
N ASP A 261 -19.06 -7.76 -20.99
CA ASP A 261 -19.60 -7.16 -19.79
C ASP A 261 -19.25 -8.04 -18.58
N ALA A 262 -19.54 -7.55 -17.38
CA ALA A 262 -19.30 -8.28 -16.14
C ALA A 262 -20.09 -9.61 -16.06
N GLY A 263 -21.22 -9.72 -16.75
CA GLY A 263 -22.04 -10.93 -16.81
C GLY A 263 -21.36 -12.07 -17.57
N VAL A 264 -20.53 -11.78 -18.58
CA VAL A 264 -19.70 -12.80 -19.23
C VAL A 264 -18.70 -13.40 -18.23
N ILE A 265 -18.06 -12.57 -17.42
CA ILE A 265 -17.12 -13.06 -16.42
C ILE A 265 -17.85 -13.83 -15.31
N GLU A 266 -18.84 -13.22 -14.66
CA GLU A 266 -19.54 -13.82 -13.51
C GLU A 266 -20.40 -15.02 -13.89
N GLY A 267 -21.04 -15.01 -15.06
CA GLY A 267 -21.96 -16.06 -15.47
C GLY A 267 -21.29 -17.25 -16.17
N LYS A 268 -20.10 -17.06 -16.73
CA LYS A 268 -19.48 -18.04 -17.64
C LYS A 268 -18.02 -18.35 -17.31
N VAL A 269 -17.15 -17.35 -17.35
CA VAL A 269 -15.69 -17.54 -17.23
C VAL A 269 -15.31 -17.96 -15.82
N LYS A 270 -15.69 -17.17 -14.81
CA LYS A 270 -15.34 -17.42 -13.41
C LYS A 270 -15.89 -18.75 -12.90
N PRO A 271 -17.17 -19.11 -13.10
CA PRO A 271 -17.69 -20.42 -12.67
C PRO A 271 -17.02 -21.61 -13.34
N HIS A 272 -16.47 -21.45 -14.55
CA HIS A 272 -15.68 -22.50 -15.19
C HIS A 272 -14.35 -22.69 -14.46
N TRP A 273 -13.60 -21.62 -14.25
CA TRP A 273 -12.29 -21.70 -13.59
C TRP A 273 -12.40 -22.06 -12.12
N GLU A 274 -13.40 -21.59 -11.37
CA GLU A 274 -13.60 -22.02 -9.97
C GLU A 274 -13.80 -23.55 -9.83
N ARG A 275 -14.28 -24.22 -10.89
CA ARG A 275 -14.48 -25.69 -10.90
C ARG A 275 -13.30 -26.45 -11.47
N ASN A 276 -12.59 -25.88 -12.43
CA ASN A 276 -11.61 -26.61 -13.26
C ASN A 276 -10.19 -26.07 -13.15
N LEU A 277 -9.91 -25.07 -12.30
CA LEU A 277 -8.59 -24.47 -12.17
C LEU A 277 -7.52 -25.54 -11.85
N PRO A 278 -6.52 -25.73 -12.73
CA PRO A 278 -5.45 -26.68 -12.46
C PRO A 278 -4.57 -26.21 -11.30
N GLU A 279 -3.87 -27.17 -10.66
CA GLU A 279 -2.91 -26.89 -9.60
C GLU A 279 -1.80 -25.93 -10.08
N GLY A 280 -1.38 -25.02 -9.21
CA GLY A 280 -0.32 -24.05 -9.50
C GLY A 280 -0.83 -22.75 -10.12
N ALA A 281 -2.14 -22.50 -10.11
CA ALA A 281 -2.74 -21.25 -10.50
C ALA A 281 -3.88 -20.85 -9.54
N ARG A 282 -4.08 -19.54 -9.40
CA ARG A 282 -5.19 -18.93 -8.67
C ARG A 282 -5.93 -17.91 -9.54
N LEU A 283 -7.17 -17.67 -9.17
CA LEU A 283 -7.96 -16.57 -9.72
C LEU A 283 -7.66 -15.28 -8.96
N THR A 284 -7.54 -14.19 -9.71
CA THR A 284 -7.57 -12.83 -9.15
C THR A 284 -8.43 -11.94 -10.04
N ARG A 285 -8.96 -10.87 -9.45
CA ARG A 285 -9.84 -9.94 -10.15
C ARG A 285 -9.64 -8.53 -9.65
N ALA A 286 -9.30 -7.63 -10.58
CA ALA A 286 -9.21 -6.20 -10.32
C ALA A 286 -10.56 -5.49 -10.60
N ILE A 287 -11.18 -5.75 -11.76
CA ILE A 287 -12.46 -5.13 -12.15
C ILE A 287 -13.50 -6.17 -12.58
N PRO A 288 -14.81 -5.87 -12.54
CA PRO A 288 -15.87 -6.85 -12.80
C PRO A 288 -15.79 -7.55 -14.17
N GLU A 289 -15.34 -6.84 -15.21
CA GLU A 289 -15.26 -7.32 -16.59
C GLU A 289 -13.98 -8.13 -16.89
N MET A 290 -13.05 -8.22 -15.93
CA MET A 290 -11.79 -8.94 -16.09
C MET A 290 -11.66 -10.10 -15.11
N LEU A 291 -11.04 -11.19 -15.56
CA LEU A 291 -10.61 -12.28 -14.68
C LEU A 291 -9.18 -12.64 -15.03
N GLU A 292 -8.31 -12.71 -14.03
CA GLU A 292 -6.91 -13.06 -14.22
C GLU A 292 -6.61 -14.45 -13.65
N LEU A 293 -5.83 -15.21 -14.38
CA LEU A 293 -5.10 -16.38 -13.91
C LEU A 293 -3.66 -15.98 -13.62
N VAL A 294 -3.22 -16.24 -12.41
CA VAL A 294 -1.84 -15.98 -11.97
C VAL A 294 -1.30 -17.24 -11.27
N PRO A 295 0.02 -17.48 -11.25
CA PRO A 295 0.57 -18.61 -10.51
C PRO A 295 0.34 -18.43 -9.00
N ASP A 296 0.31 -19.56 -8.30
CA ASP A 296 0.19 -19.58 -6.85
C ASP A 296 1.45 -19.05 -6.15
N GLY A 297 1.28 -18.55 -4.92
CA GLY A 297 2.39 -18.25 -4.02
C GLY A 297 3.04 -16.87 -4.16
N THR A 298 2.52 -16.01 -5.03
CA THR A 298 3.08 -14.66 -5.27
C THR A 298 2.06 -13.54 -5.04
N SER A 299 2.53 -12.47 -4.39
CA SER A 299 1.77 -11.25 -4.09
C SER A 299 2.67 -10.01 -4.18
N LYS A 300 2.08 -8.81 -4.11
CA LYS A 300 2.87 -7.57 -3.97
C LYS A 300 3.76 -7.61 -2.71
N ALA A 301 3.28 -8.21 -1.63
CA ALA A 301 4.03 -8.34 -0.39
C ALA A 301 5.22 -9.29 -0.50
N SER A 302 5.09 -10.43 -1.21
CA SER A 302 6.24 -11.32 -1.44
C SER A 302 7.31 -10.62 -2.28
N GLY A 303 6.91 -9.85 -3.29
CA GLY A 303 7.81 -9.01 -4.09
C GLY A 303 8.49 -7.92 -3.26
N LEU A 304 7.75 -7.26 -2.37
CA LEU A 304 8.30 -6.27 -1.44
C LEU A 304 9.33 -6.92 -0.50
N LYS A 305 9.02 -8.07 0.12
CA LYS A 305 9.97 -8.83 0.95
C LYS A 305 11.27 -9.17 0.20
N ARG A 306 11.17 -9.53 -1.08
CA ARG A 306 12.34 -9.81 -1.93
C ARG A 306 13.21 -8.57 -2.13
N LEU A 307 12.61 -7.40 -2.37
CA LEU A 307 13.33 -6.12 -2.51
C LEU A 307 13.96 -5.65 -1.20
N LEU A 308 13.22 -5.71 -0.10
CA LEU A 308 13.71 -5.33 1.23
C LEU A 308 14.95 -6.14 1.64
N ARG A 309 14.94 -7.45 1.36
CA ARG A 309 16.11 -8.32 1.56
C ARG A 309 17.31 -7.90 0.72
N GLU A 310 17.10 -7.55 -0.55
CA GLU A 310 18.17 -7.08 -1.44
C GLU A 310 18.80 -5.79 -0.90
N TYR A 311 17.98 -4.89 -0.35
CA TYR A 311 18.43 -3.55 0.03
C TYR A 311 18.88 -3.46 1.49
N GLY A 312 18.70 -4.52 2.27
CA GLY A 312 18.95 -4.49 3.71
C GLY A 312 18.08 -3.45 4.42
N ILE A 313 16.83 -3.32 3.98
CA ILE A 313 15.82 -2.43 4.58
C ILE A 313 14.85 -3.32 5.36
N SER A 314 14.54 -2.95 6.60
CA SER A 314 13.57 -3.68 7.41
C SER A 314 12.13 -3.23 7.07
N ALA A 315 11.14 -4.06 7.39
CA ALA A 315 9.76 -3.71 7.07
C ALA A 315 9.29 -2.46 7.83
N GLU A 316 9.83 -2.24 9.04
CA GLU A 316 9.59 -1.08 9.90
C GLU A 316 10.04 0.24 9.26
N GLU A 317 10.99 0.20 8.31
CA GLU A 317 11.50 1.36 7.55
C GLU A 317 10.67 1.66 6.28
N VAL A 318 9.51 1.01 6.10
CA VAL A 318 8.68 1.09 4.90
C VAL A 318 7.37 1.83 5.16
N LEU A 319 7.02 2.74 4.25
CA LEU A 319 5.65 3.23 4.05
C LEU A 319 5.03 2.50 2.86
N ALA A 320 3.89 1.84 3.04
CA ALA A 320 3.12 1.25 1.95
C ALA A 320 1.76 1.92 1.83
N VAL A 321 1.34 2.24 0.60
CA VAL A 321 0.03 2.84 0.30
C VAL A 321 -0.69 2.02 -0.75
N GLY A 322 -1.97 1.71 -0.52
CA GLY A 322 -2.81 0.95 -1.45
C GLY A 322 -4.30 1.26 -1.34
N ASP A 323 -5.09 0.67 -2.21
CA ASP A 323 -6.55 0.78 -2.24
C ASP A 323 -7.28 -0.57 -2.33
N GLY A 324 -6.64 -1.62 -2.87
CA GLY A 324 -7.27 -2.89 -3.19
C GLY A 324 -6.96 -4.04 -2.24
N ASP A 325 -7.71 -5.15 -2.39
CA ASP A 325 -7.45 -6.39 -1.62
C ASP A 325 -6.09 -7.03 -1.95
N ASN A 326 -5.55 -6.77 -3.15
CA ASN A 326 -4.21 -7.20 -3.54
C ASN A 326 -3.09 -6.41 -2.83
N ASP A 327 -3.42 -5.33 -2.11
CA ASP A 327 -2.50 -4.55 -1.29
C ASP A 327 -2.49 -4.96 0.18
N LEU A 328 -3.47 -5.75 0.65
CA LEU A 328 -3.64 -6.14 2.06
C LEU A 328 -2.33 -6.60 2.69
N GLU A 329 -1.70 -7.61 2.09
CA GLU A 329 -0.45 -8.17 2.62
C GLU A 329 0.72 -7.18 2.57
N MET A 330 0.74 -6.26 1.60
CA MET A 330 1.82 -5.28 1.42
C MET A 330 1.69 -4.16 2.46
N VAL A 331 0.46 -3.66 2.65
CA VAL A 331 0.12 -2.63 3.64
C VAL A 331 0.33 -3.16 5.05
N SER A 332 -0.13 -4.38 5.37
CA SER A 332 0.11 -4.99 6.69
C SER A 332 1.57 -5.39 6.95
N LEU A 333 2.38 -5.56 5.91
CA LEU A 333 3.80 -5.86 6.08
C LEU A 333 4.60 -4.62 6.48
N ALA A 334 4.24 -3.45 5.97
CA ALA A 334 5.00 -2.22 6.15
C ALA A 334 4.92 -1.70 7.59
N GLY A 335 5.97 -1.00 8.04
CA GLY A 335 5.98 -0.32 9.34
C GLY A 335 4.97 0.82 9.44
N ILE A 336 4.56 1.34 8.28
CA ILE A 336 3.43 2.25 8.15
C ILE A 336 2.60 1.80 6.94
N GLY A 337 1.46 1.17 7.20
CA GLY A 337 0.47 0.80 6.20
C GLY A 337 -0.62 1.86 6.09
N VAL A 338 -0.87 2.37 4.88
CA VAL A 338 -1.86 3.42 4.63
C VAL A 338 -2.85 2.99 3.55
N ALA A 339 -4.13 3.20 3.81
CA ALA A 339 -5.21 3.07 2.82
C ALA A 339 -5.69 4.46 2.38
N VAL A 340 -5.96 4.65 1.09
CA VAL A 340 -6.66 5.85 0.59
C VAL A 340 -8.17 5.74 0.85
N ASP A 341 -8.91 6.85 0.83
CA ASP A 341 -10.34 6.80 1.17
C ASP A 341 -11.20 5.99 0.17
N ASN A 342 -10.80 5.88 -1.09
CA ASN A 342 -11.49 5.01 -2.04
C ASN A 342 -11.14 3.51 -1.87
N ALA A 343 -10.32 3.14 -0.87
CA ALA A 343 -9.90 1.77 -0.64
C ALA A 343 -11.05 0.82 -0.21
N THR A 344 -10.84 -0.48 -0.41
CA THR A 344 -11.77 -1.51 0.06
C THR A 344 -11.91 -1.48 1.59
N PRO A 345 -13.09 -1.85 2.14
CA PRO A 345 -13.28 -1.90 3.59
C PRO A 345 -12.27 -2.81 4.31
N SER A 346 -11.93 -3.94 3.69
CA SER A 346 -10.91 -4.89 4.15
C SER A 346 -9.53 -4.24 4.27
N LEU A 347 -9.13 -3.41 3.30
CA LEU A 347 -7.83 -2.73 3.37
C LEU A 347 -7.81 -1.66 4.46
N LYS A 348 -8.88 -0.87 4.59
CA LYS A 348 -9.00 0.14 5.65
C LYS A 348 -8.96 -0.47 7.06
N GLU A 349 -9.45 -1.70 7.23
CA GLU A 349 -9.45 -2.40 8.52
C GLU A 349 -8.04 -2.81 8.97
N VAL A 350 -7.14 -3.12 8.03
CA VAL A 350 -5.76 -3.55 8.34
C VAL A 350 -4.72 -2.43 8.24
N ALA A 351 -5.06 -1.29 7.65
CA ALA A 351 -4.18 -0.15 7.54
C ALA A 351 -4.05 0.59 8.88
N ASP A 352 -2.86 1.10 9.18
CA ASP A 352 -2.61 1.93 10.37
C ASP A 352 -3.33 3.28 10.25
N HIS A 353 -3.42 3.78 9.01
CA HIS A 353 -3.99 5.09 8.71
C HIS A 353 -4.84 5.06 7.44
N VAL A 354 -5.88 5.88 7.44
CA VAL A 354 -6.66 6.23 6.25
C VAL A 354 -6.41 7.69 5.92
N VAL A 355 -6.11 7.97 4.65
CA VAL A 355 -5.90 9.32 4.09
C VAL A 355 -6.97 9.65 3.06
N SER A 356 -6.91 10.85 2.47
CA SER A 356 -7.83 11.28 1.41
C SER A 356 -7.88 10.29 0.23
N SER A 357 -8.89 10.40 -0.62
CA SER A 357 -9.02 9.56 -1.81
C SER A 357 -7.88 9.80 -2.81
N ASN A 358 -7.71 8.89 -3.77
CA ASN A 358 -6.74 9.05 -4.87
C ASN A 358 -6.99 10.31 -5.71
N ASP A 359 -8.26 10.66 -5.97
CA ASP A 359 -8.64 11.90 -6.66
C ASP A 359 -8.28 13.16 -5.86
N GLU A 360 -8.21 13.05 -4.53
CA GLU A 360 -7.82 14.12 -3.61
C GLU A 360 -6.33 14.08 -3.23
N CYS A 361 -5.54 13.26 -3.91
CA CYS A 361 -4.09 13.10 -3.70
C CYS A 361 -3.71 12.47 -2.35
N GLY A 362 -4.46 11.44 -1.91
CA GLY A 362 -4.17 10.69 -0.68
C GLY A 362 -2.74 10.14 -0.58
N ALA A 363 -2.16 9.69 -1.69
CA ALA A 363 -0.76 9.25 -1.72
C ALA A 363 0.21 10.38 -1.32
N ALA A 364 -0.01 11.62 -1.78
CA ALA A 364 0.77 12.77 -1.34
C ALA A 364 0.58 13.04 0.16
N GLU A 365 -0.65 13.01 0.66
CA GLU A 365 -0.94 13.18 2.09
C GLU A 365 -0.17 12.17 2.94
N ALA A 366 -0.19 10.88 2.54
CA ALA A 366 0.54 9.83 3.22
C ALA A 366 2.05 10.07 3.21
N ILE A 367 2.62 10.46 2.07
CA ILE A 367 4.04 10.73 1.91
C ILE A 367 4.49 11.89 2.80
N TRP A 368 3.79 13.03 2.74
CA TRP A 368 4.14 14.22 3.53
C TRP A 368 4.06 13.93 5.02
N LYS A 369 2.95 13.31 5.46
CA LYS A 369 2.67 13.07 6.86
C LYS A 369 3.57 12.00 7.48
N PHE A 370 3.80 10.89 6.79
CA PHE A 370 4.40 9.71 7.39
C PHE A 370 5.85 9.43 6.94
N ALA A 371 6.19 9.69 5.69
CA ALA A 371 7.56 9.49 5.20
C ALA A 371 8.43 10.73 5.41
N LEU A 372 7.91 11.92 5.09
CA LEU A 372 8.65 13.19 5.19
C LEU A 372 8.53 13.84 6.57
N ARG A 373 7.44 13.55 7.31
CA ARG A 373 7.07 14.12 8.61
C ARG A 373 6.97 15.65 8.59
N ASP A 374 6.52 16.19 7.46
CA ASP A 374 6.22 17.62 7.33
C ASP A 374 4.69 17.78 7.29
N GLN A 375 4.17 18.84 7.93
CA GLN A 375 2.79 19.23 7.64
C GLN A 375 2.76 19.91 6.27
N PRO A 376 1.91 19.44 5.32
CA PRO A 376 1.78 20.05 4.01
C PRO A 376 1.16 21.46 4.04
#